data_AF-A0A5B8MHT1-F1
#
_entry.id   AF-A0A5B8MHT1-F1
#
_cell.length_a   1.000
_cell.length_b   1.000
_cell.length_c   1.000
_cell.angle_alpha   90.00
_cell.angle_beta   90.00
_cell.angle_gamma   90.00
#
_symmetry.space_group_name_H-M   'P 1'
#
loop_
_entity.id
_entity.type
_entity.pdbx_description
1 polymer ?
#
loop_
_entity_poly.entity_id
_entity_poly.type
_entity_poly.pdbx_seq_one_letter_code
_entity_poly.pdbx_strand_id
1 'polypeptide(L)'
;MSYMGLVLGQLSKGLVCGAEIHMYRNTFFSIQIAGMLAPDGRCKTLDASADGYVRAEACIACVLGPLEDGSKQDTVMLRGTAVRSSCTSPGVVRGAGNDESEMERDRPATEHRTVSALHGTWIVSPRR
;
A
#
# COMPACT_ATOMS: atom_id res chain seq x y z
N MET A 1 13.06 -1.42 -3.84
CA MET A 1 14.50 -1.73 -3.99
C MET A 1 14.86 -2.13 -5.43
N SER A 2 14.18 -3.09 -6.06
CA SER A 2 14.47 -3.50 -7.45
C SER A 2 14.41 -2.35 -8.47
N TYR A 3 13.48 -1.41 -8.32
CA TYR A 3 13.40 -0.20 -9.15
C TYR A 3 14.69 0.64 -9.10
N MET A 4 15.23 0.87 -7.90
CA MET A 4 16.44 1.69 -7.76
C MET A 4 17.68 0.98 -8.33
N GLY A 5 17.75 -0.35 -8.22
CA GLY A 5 18.81 -1.14 -8.87
C GLY A 5 18.77 -1.05 -10.39
N LEU A 6 17.58 -0.96 -11.00
CA LEU A 6 17.43 -0.71 -12.44
C LEU A 6 17.87 0.72 -12.82
N VAL A 7 17.42 1.72 -12.06
CA VAL A 7 17.77 3.14 -12.32
C VAL A 7 19.27 3.40 -12.19
N LEU A 8 19.92 2.77 -11.22
CA LEU A 8 21.38 2.87 -11.01
C LEU A 8 22.19 1.98 -11.98
N GLY A 9 21.55 1.26 -12.91
CA GLY A 9 22.23 0.38 -13.87
C GLY A 9 22.87 -0.88 -13.24
N GLN A 10 22.51 -1.22 -12.01
CA GLN A 10 23.02 -2.39 -11.29
C GLN A 10 22.31 -3.68 -11.70
N LEU A 11 21.08 -3.56 -12.24
CA LEU A 11 20.25 -4.66 -12.72
C LEU A 11 19.78 -4.36 -14.15
N SER A 12 19.65 -5.41 -14.97
CA SER A 12 19.02 -5.32 -16.29
C SER A 12 17.52 -5.62 -16.25
N LYS A 13 17.09 -6.49 -15.33
CA LYS A 13 15.70 -6.81 -15.00
C LYS A 13 15.60 -7.11 -13.50
N GLY A 14 14.42 -6.93 -12.91
CA GLY A 14 14.17 -7.22 -11.50
C GLY A 14 12.81 -7.90 -11.30
N LEU A 15 12.77 -8.92 -10.45
CA LEU A 15 11.50 -9.49 -9.98
C LEU A 15 11.04 -8.73 -8.73
N VAL A 16 9.75 -8.42 -8.67
CA VAL A 16 9.08 -7.89 -7.47
C VAL A 16 7.92 -8.81 -7.15
N CYS A 17 7.79 -9.20 -5.89
CA CYS A 17 6.73 -10.08 -5.44
C CYS A 17 6.30 -9.74 -4.01
N GLY A 18 5.09 -10.14 -3.67
CA GLY A 18 4.54 -10.07 -2.32
C GLY A 18 3.52 -11.17 -2.11
N ALA A 19 3.51 -11.77 -0.91
CA ALA A 19 2.56 -12.79 -0.52
C ALA A 19 2.13 -12.59 0.94
N GLU A 20 0.84 -12.70 1.20
CA GLU A 20 0.23 -12.70 2.53
C GLU A 20 -0.66 -13.94 2.65
N ILE A 21 -0.40 -14.76 3.67
CA ILE A 21 -1.14 -15.99 3.97
C ILE A 21 -1.31 -16.11 5.49
N HIS A 22 -2.51 -16.44 5.96
CA HIS A 22 -2.84 -16.54 7.37
C HIS A 22 -2.89 -17.99 7.84
N MET A 23 -1.74 -18.53 8.23
CA MET A 23 -1.67 -19.92 8.70
C MET A 23 -2.10 -20.09 10.17
N TYR A 24 -2.05 -19.04 10.98
CA TYR A 24 -2.28 -19.10 12.43
C TYR A 24 -3.49 -18.28 12.86
N ARG A 25 -4.44 -18.94 13.52
CA ARG A 25 -5.62 -18.27 14.10
C ARG A 25 -5.25 -17.28 15.22
N ASN A 26 -4.18 -17.52 15.96
CA ASN A 26 -3.77 -16.63 17.06
C ASN A 26 -3.48 -15.19 16.57
N THR A 27 -2.94 -15.03 15.36
CA THR A 27 -2.71 -13.71 14.78
C THR A 27 -4.03 -12.96 14.55
N PHE A 28 -5.10 -13.66 14.16
CA PHE A 28 -6.44 -13.06 14.08
C PHE A 28 -6.94 -12.59 15.44
N PHE A 29 -6.78 -13.41 16.49
CA PHE A 29 -7.19 -13.02 17.84
C PHE A 29 -6.43 -11.80 18.36
N SER A 30 -5.11 -11.73 18.15
CA SER A 30 -4.32 -10.56 18.58
C SER A 30 -4.77 -9.28 17.90
N ILE A 31 -5.04 -9.32 16.59
CA ILE A 31 -5.51 -8.15 15.81
C ILE A 31 -6.95 -7.77 16.21
N GLN A 32 -7.79 -8.76 16.54
CA GLN A 32 -9.13 -8.52 17.07
C GLN A 32 -9.10 -7.84 18.44
N ILE A 33 -8.25 -8.31 19.35
CA ILE A 33 -8.07 -7.71 20.68
C ILE A 33 -7.52 -6.29 20.56
N ALA A 34 -6.68 -6.02 19.56
CA ALA A 34 -6.19 -4.67 19.25
C ALA A 34 -7.28 -3.74 18.66
N GLY A 35 -8.50 -4.23 18.44
CA GLY A 35 -9.63 -3.44 17.96
C GLY A 35 -9.54 -3.02 16.49
N MET A 36 -8.81 -3.78 15.67
CA MET A 36 -8.53 -3.40 14.28
C MET A 36 -9.46 -4.03 13.24
N LEU A 37 -10.17 -5.11 13.57
CA LEU A 37 -11.03 -5.80 12.59
C LEU A 37 -12.48 -5.27 12.64
N ALA A 38 -13.08 -5.13 11.47
CA ALA A 38 -14.50 -4.78 11.34
C ALA A 38 -15.40 -5.95 11.81
N PRO A 39 -16.37 -5.74 12.70
CA PRO A 39 -17.25 -6.80 13.21
C PRO A 39 -18.12 -7.45 12.14
N ASP A 40 -18.48 -6.70 11.09
CA ASP A 40 -19.33 -7.16 10.00
C ASP A 40 -18.55 -7.75 8.81
N GLY A 41 -17.23 -7.85 8.95
CA GLY A 41 -16.37 -8.49 7.98
C GLY A 41 -16.17 -7.68 6.69
N ARG A 42 -16.26 -6.35 6.73
CA ARG A 42 -16.07 -5.50 5.54
C ARG A 42 -15.08 -4.36 5.73
N CYS A 43 -14.24 -4.14 4.72
CA CYS A 43 -13.50 -2.88 4.59
C CYS A 43 -14.44 -1.83 3.98
N LYS A 44 -14.86 -0.84 4.77
CA LYS A 44 -15.78 0.22 4.35
C LYS A 44 -15.01 1.46 3.90
N THR A 45 -14.17 1.28 2.88
CA THR A 45 -13.23 2.31 2.39
C THR A 45 -13.95 3.62 2.07
N LEU A 46 -13.53 4.72 2.71
CA LEU A 46 -14.10 6.07 2.56
C LEU A 46 -15.56 6.23 3.06
N ASP A 47 -16.07 5.25 3.81
CA ASP A 47 -17.39 5.34 4.44
C ASP A 47 -17.28 5.94 5.85
N ALA A 48 -18.26 6.76 6.23
CA ALA A 48 -18.30 7.36 7.57
C ALA A 48 -18.51 6.35 8.69
N SER A 49 -19.05 5.16 8.37
CA SER A 49 -19.28 4.03 9.29
C SER A 49 -18.10 3.06 9.38
N ALA A 50 -16.94 3.41 8.82
CA ALA A 50 -15.78 2.53 8.81
C ALA A 50 -15.22 2.28 10.23
N ASP A 51 -15.25 1.03 10.64
CA ASP A 51 -15.08 0.55 12.02
C ASP A 51 -13.99 -0.55 12.14
N GLY A 52 -13.16 -0.69 11.10
CA GLY A 52 -12.09 -1.68 11.04
C GLY A 52 -11.81 -2.13 9.60
N TYR A 53 -10.89 -3.07 9.45
CA TYR A 53 -10.63 -3.74 8.17
C TYR A 53 -10.85 -5.25 8.28
N VAL A 54 -10.78 -5.96 7.16
CA VAL A 54 -10.69 -7.43 7.16
C VAL A 54 -9.40 -7.89 6.53
N ARG A 55 -8.86 -8.98 7.07
CA ARG A 55 -7.66 -9.58 6.52
C ARG A 55 -8.01 -10.39 5.26
N ALA A 56 -7.16 -10.27 4.25
CA ALA A 56 -7.24 -11.04 3.01
C ALA A 56 -5.89 -11.69 2.70
N GLU A 57 -5.92 -12.75 1.90
CA GLU A 57 -4.72 -13.43 1.42
C GLU A 57 -4.52 -13.12 -0.06
N ALA A 58 -3.27 -12.97 -0.47
CA ALA A 58 -2.91 -12.72 -1.87
C ALA A 58 -1.46 -13.12 -2.13
N CYS A 59 -1.15 -13.47 -3.37
CA CYS A 59 0.21 -13.64 -3.87
C CYS A 59 0.32 -12.98 -5.24
N ILE A 60 1.29 -12.10 -5.42
CA ILE A 60 1.47 -11.30 -6.63
C ILE A 60 2.96 -11.25 -6.97
N ALA A 61 3.28 -11.35 -8.26
CA ALA A 61 4.63 -11.10 -8.78
C ALA A 61 4.56 -10.33 -10.10
N CYS A 62 5.52 -9.43 -10.31
CA CYS A 62 5.70 -8.68 -11.55
C CYS A 62 7.19 -8.53 -11.88
N VAL A 63 7.48 -8.36 -13.17
CA VAL A 63 8.84 -8.14 -13.66
C VAL A 63 9.00 -6.67 -14.00
N LEU A 64 10.05 -6.06 -13.46
CA LEU A 64 10.52 -4.73 -13.80
C LEU A 64 11.67 -4.85 -14.80
N GLY A 65 11.65 -3.98 -15.81
CA GLY A 65 12.71 -3.86 -16.79
C GLY A 65 12.55 -2.57 -17.60
N PRO A 66 13.48 -2.30 -18.53
CA PRO A 66 13.37 -1.19 -19.46
C PRO A 66 12.07 -1.27 -20.25
N LEU A 67 11.45 -0.13 -20.54
CA LEU A 67 10.32 -0.06 -21.44
C LEU A 67 10.85 -0.18 -22.87
N GLU A 68 10.64 -1.33 -23.52
CA GLU A 68 10.98 -1.54 -24.93
C GLU A 68 9.89 -0.93 -25.84
N ASP A 69 10.29 -0.36 -26.97
CA ASP A 69 9.36 0.17 -27.98
C ASP A 69 8.47 -0.96 -28.51
N GLY A 70 7.17 -0.91 -28.20
CA GLY A 70 6.20 -1.98 -28.50
C GLY A 70 5.57 -2.66 -27.27
N SER A 71 5.35 -1.91 -26.18
CA SER A 71 4.78 -2.40 -24.92
C SER A 71 3.62 -3.38 -25.14
N LYS A 72 3.74 -4.59 -24.58
CA LYS A 72 2.64 -5.57 -24.53
C LYS A 72 1.45 -4.94 -23.79
N GLN A 73 0.23 -5.35 -24.12
CA GLN A 73 -1.02 -4.81 -23.56
C GLN A 73 -1.08 -4.84 -22.01
N ASP A 74 -0.25 -5.67 -21.37
CA ASP A 74 -0.20 -5.85 -19.91
C ASP A 74 0.97 -5.11 -19.22
N THR A 75 1.57 -4.10 -19.86
CA THR A 75 2.72 -3.36 -19.28
C THR A 75 2.31 -1.96 -18.81
N VAL A 76 2.79 -1.57 -17.63
CA VAL A 76 2.62 -0.22 -17.07
C VAL A 76 3.97 0.43 -16.81
N MET A 77 4.08 1.74 -17.04
CA MET A 77 5.29 2.49 -16.75
C MET A 77 5.33 2.89 -15.27
N LEU A 78 6.32 2.38 -14.54
CA LEU A 78 6.59 2.81 -13.16
C LEU A 78 7.44 4.09 -13.18
N ARG A 79 6.87 5.22 -12.77
CA ARG A 79 7.54 6.55 -12.79
C ARG A 79 8.47 6.79 -11.61
N GLY A 80 8.23 6.11 -10.49
CA GLY A 80 8.98 6.32 -9.26
C GLY A 80 8.38 5.55 -8.10
N THR A 81 9.16 5.45 -7.02
CA THR A 81 8.75 4.85 -5.75
C THR A 81 9.33 5.68 -4.62
N ALA A 82 8.58 5.88 -3.54
CA ALA A 82 9.06 6.49 -2.30
C ALA A 82 8.61 5.66 -1.11
N VAL A 83 9.39 5.68 -0.03
CA VAL A 83 9.12 4.96 1.21
C VAL A 83 9.46 5.89 2.37
N ARG A 84 8.54 6.00 3.33
CA ARG A 84 8.68 6.80 4.55
C ARG A 84 8.05 6.08 5.73
N SER A 85 8.51 6.40 6.94
CA SER A 85 7.93 5.92 8.20
C SER A 85 7.18 7.05 8.90
N SER A 86 6.05 6.72 9.55
CA SER A 86 5.28 7.66 10.33
C SER A 86 5.83 7.79 11.75
N CYS A 87 6.84 8.66 11.93
CA CYS A 87 7.50 8.85 13.23
C CYS A 87 6.74 9.81 14.17
N THR A 88 5.76 10.55 13.65
CA THR A 88 5.02 11.58 14.41
C THR A 88 3.60 11.13 14.78
N SER A 89 3.26 9.86 14.57
CA SER A 89 1.93 9.35 14.92
C SER A 89 1.75 9.21 16.45
N PRO A 90 0.55 9.47 16.99
CA PRO A 90 0.29 9.40 18.44
C PRO A 90 0.14 7.95 18.96
N GLY A 91 0.53 6.95 18.18
CA GLY A 91 0.50 5.55 18.55
C GLY A 91 1.14 4.67 17.49
N VAL A 92 1.77 3.58 17.92
CA VAL A 92 2.55 2.69 17.05
C VAL A 92 1.74 2.07 15.90
N VAL A 93 0.43 1.91 16.08
CA VAL A 93 -0.48 1.35 15.07
C VAL A 93 -1.35 2.42 14.39
N ARG A 94 -1.17 3.69 14.75
CA ARG A 94 -1.97 4.79 14.20
C ARG A 94 -1.20 5.46 13.06
N GLY A 95 -1.86 5.72 11.94
CA GLY A 95 -1.27 6.52 10.87
C GLY A 95 -1.03 7.98 11.28
N ALA A 96 -0.06 8.63 10.63
CA ALA A 96 0.18 10.06 10.73
C ALA A 96 -0.39 10.75 9.47
N GLY A 97 -1.39 11.63 9.64
CA GLY A 97 -2.10 12.24 8.51
C GLY A 97 -1.28 13.22 7.67
N ASN A 98 -0.16 13.73 8.19
CA ASN A 98 0.72 14.67 7.48
C ASN A 98 1.79 13.96 6.63
N ASP A 99 2.36 12.85 7.11
CA ASP A 99 3.47 12.16 6.44
C ASP A 99 3.08 11.67 5.03
N GLU A 100 1.84 11.18 4.87
CA GLU A 100 1.32 10.76 3.55
C GLU A 100 1.15 11.95 2.61
N SER A 101 0.67 13.10 3.12
CA SER A 101 0.48 14.32 2.32
C SER A 101 1.80 14.95 1.86
N GLU A 102 2.87 14.80 2.66
CA GLU A 102 4.22 15.23 2.30
C GLU A 102 4.79 14.34 1.20
N MET A 103 4.67 13.01 1.34
CA MET A 103 5.09 12.07 0.29
C MET A 103 4.30 12.28 -1.02
N GLU A 104 3.03 12.67 -0.94
CA GLU A 104 2.19 13.03 -2.09
C GLU A 104 2.63 14.32 -2.79
N ARG A 105 3.27 15.27 -2.10
CA ARG A 105 3.85 16.48 -2.72
C ARG A 105 5.12 16.20 -3.50
N ASP A 106 5.92 15.22 -3.06
CA ASP A 106 7.19 14.86 -3.73
C ASP A 106 6.98 14.03 -5.01
N ARG A 107 5.73 13.81 -5.42
CA ARG A 107 5.40 13.03 -6.62
C ARG A 107 5.77 13.80 -7.89
N PRO A 108 6.35 13.15 -8.90
CA PRO A 108 6.64 13.79 -10.17
C PRO A 108 5.35 14.26 -10.86
N ALA A 109 5.37 15.46 -11.45
CA ALA A 109 4.23 16.01 -12.17
C ALA A 109 3.80 15.08 -13.32
N THR A 110 2.49 14.91 -13.49
CA THR A 110 1.88 14.08 -14.53
C THR A 110 0.78 14.86 -15.26
N GLU A 111 0.82 14.87 -16.59
CA GLU A 111 -0.16 15.58 -17.45
C GLU A 111 -1.42 14.73 -17.76
N HIS A 112 -1.44 13.46 -17.35
CA HIS A 112 -2.54 12.53 -17.66
C HIS A 112 -3.59 12.45 -16.54
N ARG A 113 -4.75 11.85 -16.85
CA ARG A 113 -5.79 11.58 -15.85
C ARG A 113 -5.22 10.74 -14.71
N THR A 114 -5.26 11.29 -13.51
CA THR A 114 -4.74 10.65 -12.30
C THR A 114 -5.81 9.77 -11.68
N VAL A 115 -5.49 8.48 -11.50
CA VAL A 115 -6.25 7.57 -10.65
C VAL A 115 -5.38 7.23 -9.46
N SER A 116 -5.90 7.42 -8.25
CA SER A 116 -5.19 7.14 -6.99
C SER A 116 -5.74 5.87 -6.36
N ALA A 117 -4.89 4.86 -6.20
CA ALA A 117 -5.18 3.71 -5.35
C ALA A 117 -4.80 4.06 -3.90
N LEU A 118 -5.78 4.11 -3.00
CA LEU A 118 -5.59 4.42 -1.59
C LEU A 118 -5.43 3.13 -0.76
N HIS A 119 -4.75 3.22 0.38
CA HIS A 119 -4.56 2.07 1.30
C HIS A 119 -5.88 1.50 1.84
N GLY A 120 -6.90 2.35 2.02
CA GLY A 120 -8.30 1.93 2.08
C GLY A 120 -8.80 1.28 3.37
N THR A 121 -7.96 1.08 4.39
CA THR A 121 -8.37 0.46 5.66
C THR A 121 -9.06 1.41 6.65
N TRP A 122 -9.11 2.72 6.35
CA TRP A 122 -9.73 3.83 7.10
C TRP A 122 -10.57 3.40 8.32
N ILE A 123 -10.01 3.53 9.52
CA ILE A 123 -10.73 3.28 10.78
C ILE A 123 -11.09 4.64 11.37
N VAL A 124 -12.38 4.93 11.49
CA VAL A 124 -12.83 6.13 12.20
C VAL A 124 -12.69 5.86 13.69
N SER A 125 -11.74 6.54 14.34
CA SER A 125 -11.65 6.52 15.81
C SER A 125 -12.99 6.98 16.37
N PRO A 126 -13.63 6.22 17.28
CA PRO A 126 -14.85 6.68 17.92
C PRO A 126 -14.57 8.05 18.54
N ARG A 127 -15.41 9.05 18.24
CA ARG A 127 -15.44 10.28 19.03
C ARG A 127 -15.81 9.85 20.45
N ARG A 128 -14.88 9.99 21.40
CA ARG A 128 -15.26 10.09 22.81
C ARG A 128 -15.85 11.47 23.06
#